data_AF-A0A1X2FA53-F1
#
_entry.id   AF-A0A1X2FA53-F1
#
_cell.length_a   1.000
_cell.length_b   1.000
_cell.length_c   1.000
_cell.angle_alpha   90.00
_cell.angle_beta   90.00
_cell.angle_gamma   90.00
#
_symmetry.space_group_name_H-M   'P 1'
#
loop_
_entity.id
_entity.type
_entity.pdbx_description
1 polymer ?
#
loop_
_entity_poly.entity_id
_entity_poly.type
_entity_poly.pdbx_seq_one_letter_code
_entity_poly.pdbx_strand_id
1 'polypeptide(L)'
;MTATLPGIVLRAVDTIAADHGVDRATVLTDIIVFHYDRPDLMRRLPQRLLFETARETQLSDEDRKIGPHVKVRPPRVVADLIDVDHLHLGIERSTYLADIICHHMGYPELVRDTEVQKEGLPLAM
;
A
#
# COMPACT_ATOMS: atom_id res chain seq x y z
N MET A 1 12.59 0.68 -5.11
CA MET A 1 12.51 -0.22 -3.94
C MET A 1 11.57 -1.38 -4.26
N THR A 2 11.44 -2.37 -3.37
CA THR A 2 10.57 -3.55 -3.57
C THR A 2 9.71 -3.82 -2.34
N ALA A 3 8.53 -4.39 -2.55
CA ALA A 3 7.61 -4.82 -1.50
C ALA A 3 7.22 -6.30 -1.70
N THR A 4 6.93 -7.03 -0.63
CA THR A 4 6.42 -8.41 -0.66
C THR A 4 4.98 -8.41 -0.22
N LEU A 5 4.06 -8.57 -1.16
CA LEU A 5 2.63 -8.41 -0.93
C LEU A 5 1.93 -9.78 -0.79
N PRO A 6 0.88 -9.89 0.04
CA PRO A 6 0.00 -11.05 0.04
C PRO A 6 -0.62 -11.30 -1.35
N GLY A 7 -0.92 -12.56 -1.65
CA GLY A 7 -1.45 -12.98 -2.95
C GLY A 7 -2.73 -12.25 -3.36
N ILE A 8 -3.65 -12.03 -2.42
CA ILE A 8 -4.90 -11.29 -2.71
C ILE A 8 -4.65 -9.84 -3.10
N VAL A 9 -3.71 -9.18 -2.42
CA VAL A 9 -3.35 -7.79 -2.67
C VAL A 9 -2.68 -7.67 -4.05
N LEU A 10 -1.79 -8.61 -4.40
CA LEU A 10 -1.18 -8.66 -5.73
C LEU A 10 -2.22 -8.76 -6.84
N ARG A 11 -3.20 -9.66 -6.69
CA ARG A 11 -4.27 -9.84 -7.67
C ARG A 11 -5.16 -8.61 -7.78
N ALA A 12 -5.52 -7.98 -6.65
CA ALA A 12 -6.30 -6.76 -6.64
C ALA A 12 -5.57 -5.61 -7.37
N VAL A 13 -4.28 -5.44 -7.12
CA VAL A 13 -3.44 -4.45 -7.82
C VAL A 13 -3.36 -4.78 -9.32
N ASP A 14 -3.25 -6.06 -9.69
CA ASP A 14 -3.25 -6.48 -11.11
C ASP A 14 -4.59 -6.19 -11.81
N THR A 15 -5.72 -6.38 -11.12
CA THR A 15 -7.04 -5.99 -11.63
C THR A 15 -7.12 -4.49 -11.87
N ILE A 16 -6.73 -3.66 -10.89
CA ILE A 16 -6.68 -2.20 -11.06
C ILE A 16 -5.75 -1.80 -12.22
N ALA A 17 -4.58 -2.42 -12.31
CA ALA A 17 -3.63 -2.14 -13.38
C ALA A 17 -4.26 -2.42 -14.77
N ALA A 18 -4.96 -3.55 -14.90
CA ALA A 18 -5.67 -3.92 -16.13
C ALA A 18 -6.83 -2.97 -16.44
N ASP A 19 -7.68 -2.65 -15.46
CA ASP A 19 -8.86 -1.78 -15.63
C ASP A 19 -8.47 -0.37 -16.08
N HIS A 20 -7.28 0.10 -15.69
CA HIS A 20 -6.77 1.43 -16.01
C HIS A 20 -5.72 1.46 -17.13
N GLY A 21 -5.38 0.31 -17.70
CA GLY A 21 -4.37 0.21 -18.77
C GLY A 21 -2.97 0.69 -18.34
N VAL A 22 -2.61 0.48 -17.07
CA VAL A 22 -1.31 0.86 -16.49
C VAL A 22 -0.56 -0.38 -16.00
N ASP A 23 0.72 -0.22 -15.66
CA ASP A 23 1.46 -1.31 -15.03
C ASP A 23 1.23 -1.35 -13.51
N ARG A 24 1.45 -2.54 -12.93
CA ARG A 24 1.40 -2.77 -11.49
C ARG A 24 2.24 -1.77 -10.70
N ALA A 25 3.45 -1.47 -11.18
CA ALA A 25 4.38 -0.59 -10.47
C ALA A 25 3.83 0.84 -10.36
N THR A 26 3.05 1.30 -11.33
CA THR A 26 2.36 2.58 -11.35
C THR A 26 1.27 2.61 -10.29
N VAL A 27 0.43 1.58 -10.22
CA VAL A 27 -0.61 1.45 -9.19
C VAL A 27 0.01 1.50 -7.78
N LEU A 28 1.01 0.66 -7.53
CA LEU A 28 1.71 0.62 -6.25
C LEU A 28 2.36 1.96 -5.91
N THR A 29 2.94 2.64 -6.90
CA THR A 29 3.58 3.94 -6.70
C THR A 29 2.55 5.01 -6.36
N ASP A 30 1.41 5.05 -7.04
CA ASP A 30 0.36 6.03 -6.79
C ASP A 30 -0.27 5.84 -5.40
N ILE A 31 -0.43 4.59 -4.92
CA ILE A 31 -0.84 4.27 -3.53
C ILE A 31 0.15 4.86 -2.52
N ILE A 32 1.45 4.60 -2.70
CA ILE A 32 2.48 5.09 -1.79
C ILE A 32 2.54 6.61 -1.80
N VAL A 33 2.50 7.22 -2.98
CA VAL A 33 2.49 8.68 -3.14
C VAL A 33 1.28 9.30 -2.44
N PHE A 34 0.11 8.66 -2.56
CA PHE A 34 -1.11 9.09 -1.87
C PHE A 34 -0.97 8.99 -0.35
N HIS A 35 -0.41 7.91 0.19
CA HIS A 35 -0.15 7.77 1.63
C HIS A 35 0.70 8.91 2.21
N TYR A 36 1.65 9.42 1.43
CA TYR A 36 2.52 10.53 1.82
C TYR A 36 1.93 11.92 1.57
N ASP A 37 0.62 12.03 1.32
CA ASP A 37 -0.08 13.27 1.01
C ASP A 37 0.55 14.05 -0.15
N ARG A 38 0.99 13.30 -1.19
CA ARG A 38 1.57 13.87 -2.42
C ARG A 38 0.74 13.60 -3.67
N PRO A 39 -0.58 13.88 -3.67
CA PRO A 39 -1.42 13.58 -4.83
C PRO A 39 -1.00 14.31 -6.10
N ASP A 40 -0.27 15.42 -5.97
CA ASP A 40 0.36 16.16 -7.06
C ASP A 40 1.39 15.32 -7.85
N LEU A 41 1.91 14.25 -7.25
CA LEU A 41 2.87 13.34 -7.86
C LEU A 41 2.25 12.04 -8.38
N MET A 42 0.93 11.83 -8.18
CA MET A 42 0.23 10.66 -8.71
C MET A 42 0.23 10.71 -10.23
N ARG A 43 0.49 9.58 -10.86
CA ARG A 43 0.69 9.52 -12.32
C ARG A 43 -0.60 9.25 -13.07
N ARG A 44 -1.45 8.36 -12.55
CA ARG A 44 -2.55 7.78 -13.35
C ARG A 44 -3.82 7.50 -12.58
N LEU A 45 -3.75 7.12 -11.30
CA LEU A 45 -4.96 6.74 -10.56
C LEU A 45 -5.65 7.95 -9.92
N PRO A 46 -6.94 8.21 -10.18
CA PRO A 46 -7.70 9.18 -9.39
C PRO A 46 -7.89 8.68 -7.95
N GLN A 47 -7.75 9.58 -6.98
CA GLN A 47 -7.81 9.29 -5.54
C GLN A 47 -9.04 8.47 -5.13
N ARG A 48 -10.19 8.71 -5.77
CA ARG A 48 -11.46 8.02 -5.48
C ARG A 48 -11.37 6.49 -5.56
N LEU A 49 -10.53 5.96 -6.44
CA LEU A 49 -10.39 4.52 -6.63
C LEU A 49 -9.60 3.82 -5.52
N LEU A 50 -8.77 4.56 -4.79
CA LEU A 50 -8.03 4.01 -3.63
C LEU A 50 -8.98 3.68 -2.48
N PHE A 51 -10.16 4.29 -2.44
CA PHE A 51 -11.14 4.12 -1.37
C PHE A 51 -12.23 3.08 -1.68
N GLU A 52 -12.36 2.63 -2.94
CA GLU A 52 -13.44 1.74 -3.38
C GLU A 52 -13.13 0.25 -3.17
N THR A 53 -11.91 -0.12 -2.78
CA THR A 53 -11.48 -1.51 -2.60
C THR A 53 -11.84 -2.17 -1.27
N ALA A 54 -12.89 -1.71 -0.57
CA ALA A 54 -13.43 -2.42 0.58
C ALA A 54 -14.10 -3.73 0.13
N ARG A 55 -13.47 -4.88 0.40
CA ARG A 55 -14.06 -6.20 0.18
C ARG A 55 -14.11 -6.99 1.47
N GLU A 56 -15.33 -7.21 1.95
CA GLU A 56 -15.66 -8.20 2.97
C GLU A 56 -15.59 -9.59 2.33
N THR A 57 -14.40 -10.20 2.28
CA THR A 57 -14.30 -11.62 1.91
C THR A 57 -13.41 -12.30 2.92
N GLN A 58 -13.88 -13.40 3.51
CA GLN A 58 -13.02 -14.24 4.36
C GLN A 58 -11.78 -14.65 3.55
N LEU A 59 -10.62 -14.18 3.98
CA LEU A 59 -9.34 -14.48 3.34
C LEU A 59 -8.93 -15.94 3.61
N SER A 60 -8.67 -16.69 2.55
CA SER A 60 -8.09 -18.03 2.63
C SER A 60 -6.60 -17.98 2.99
N ASP A 61 -6.01 -19.13 3.35
CA ASP A 61 -4.57 -19.22 3.61
C ASP A 61 -3.72 -18.87 2.37
N GLU A 62 -4.20 -19.23 1.18
CA GLU A 62 -3.54 -18.87 -0.08
C GLU A 62 -3.61 -17.36 -0.36
N ASP A 63 -4.65 -16.66 0.11
CA ASP A 63 -4.77 -15.20 -0.01
C ASP A 63 -3.73 -14.48 0.85
N ARG A 64 -3.47 -15.03 2.04
CA ARG A 64 -2.51 -14.50 3.02
C ARG A 64 -1.06 -14.79 2.65
N LYS A 65 -0.82 -15.77 1.78
CA LYS A 65 0.53 -16.18 1.38
C LYS A 65 1.29 -15.02 0.74
N ILE A 66 2.48 -14.75 1.27
CA ILE A 66 3.35 -13.69 0.78
C ILE A 66 3.92 -14.07 -0.58
N GLY A 67 3.69 -13.20 -1.57
CA GLY A 67 4.19 -13.35 -2.93
C GLY A 67 5.63 -12.86 -3.11
N PRO A 68 6.14 -12.87 -4.35
CA PRO A 68 7.49 -12.42 -4.65
C PRO A 68 7.66 -10.91 -4.44
N HIS A 69 8.91 -10.45 -4.38
CA HIS A 69 9.23 -9.02 -4.39
C HIS A 69 8.73 -8.36 -5.69
N VAL A 70 7.90 -7.33 -5.54
CA VAL A 70 7.45 -6.48 -6.64
C VAL A 70 8.07 -5.10 -6.55
N LYS A 71 8.33 -4.48 -7.71
CA LYS A 71 8.97 -3.16 -7.77
C LYS A 71 7.97 -2.04 -7.46
N VAL A 72 8.41 -1.12 -6.61
CA VAL A 72 7.75 0.17 -6.36
C VAL A 72 8.74 1.29 -6.71
N ARG A 73 8.29 2.27 -7.49
CA ARG A 73 9.16 3.32 -8.05
C ARG A 73 8.67 4.72 -7.66
N PRO A 74 8.64 5.04 -6.35
CA PRO A 74 8.21 6.36 -5.91
C PRO A 74 9.18 7.46 -6.39
N PRO A 75 8.69 8.69 -6.62
CA PRO A 75 9.55 9.86 -6.80
C PRO A 75 10.54 10.01 -5.64
N ARG A 76 11.71 10.58 -5.90
CA ARG A 76 12.80 10.67 -4.90
C ARG A 76 12.36 11.29 -3.58
N VAL A 77 11.58 12.38 -3.64
CA VAL A 77 11.06 13.05 -2.44
C VAL A 77 10.22 12.12 -1.55
N VAL A 78 9.48 11.17 -2.14
CA VAL A 78 8.70 10.17 -1.39
C VAL A 78 9.60 9.01 -0.94
N ALA A 79 10.57 8.62 -1.76
CA ALA A 79 11.57 7.61 -1.40
C ALA A 79 12.39 8.00 -0.16
N ASP A 80 12.79 9.27 -0.07
CA ASP A 80 13.56 9.78 1.05
C ASP A 80 12.74 9.76 2.36
N LEU A 81 11.42 10.02 2.30
CA LEU A 81 10.50 9.91 3.44
C LEU A 81 10.36 8.46 3.92
N ILE A 82 10.16 7.52 2.97
CA ILE A 82 10.09 6.09 3.26
C ILE A 82 11.34 5.61 3.99
N ASP A 83 12.52 6.03 3.52
CA ASP A 83 13.81 5.65 4.10
C ASP A 83 13.98 6.15 5.54
N VAL A 84 13.35 7.26 5.91
CA VAL A 84 13.31 7.75 7.30
C VAL A 84 12.31 6.97 8.14
N ASP A 85 11.08 6.80 7.65
CA ASP A 85 9.98 6.25 8.43
C ASP A 85 10.17 4.78 8.77
N HIS A 86 10.59 3.96 7.80
CA HIS A 86 10.79 2.54 8.05
C HIS A 86 11.90 2.30 9.10
N LEU A 87 12.94 3.16 9.11
CA LEU A 87 14.00 3.11 10.12
C LEU A 87 13.51 3.57 11.48
N HIS A 88 12.71 4.65 11.52
CA HIS A 88 12.14 5.17 12.76
C HIS A 88 11.22 4.16 13.45
N LEU A 89 10.46 3.40 12.66
CA LEU A 89 9.58 2.34 13.13
C LEU A 89 10.32 1.02 13.41
N GLY A 90 11.58 0.88 12.99
CA GLY A 90 12.34 -0.37 13.14
C GLY A 90 11.84 -1.50 12.24
N ILE A 91 11.11 -1.20 11.17
CA ILE A 91 10.48 -2.16 10.26
C ILE A 91 11.33 -2.31 9.00
N GLU A 92 11.40 -3.53 8.47
CA GLU A 92 12.04 -3.80 7.19
C GLU A 92 11.28 -3.10 6.05
N ARG A 93 12.01 -2.41 5.15
CA ARG A 93 11.40 -1.51 4.16
C ARG A 93 10.37 -2.20 3.27
N SER A 94 10.62 -3.44 2.83
CA SER A 94 9.66 -4.20 2.01
C SER A 94 8.38 -4.48 2.77
N THR A 95 8.46 -4.77 4.07
CA THR A 95 7.32 -4.97 4.96
C THR A 95 6.55 -3.67 5.20
N TYR A 96 7.25 -2.57 5.50
CA TYR A 96 6.62 -1.25 5.67
C TYR A 96 5.82 -0.81 4.42
N LEU A 97 6.42 -0.92 3.24
CA LEU A 97 5.73 -0.64 1.99
C LEU A 97 4.51 -1.53 1.79
N ALA A 98 4.67 -2.83 2.08
CA ALA A 98 3.59 -3.78 1.91
C ALA A 98 2.40 -3.48 2.82
N ASP A 99 2.65 -3.06 4.05
CA ASP A 99 1.63 -2.68 5.01
C ASP A 99 0.86 -1.42 4.58
N ILE A 100 1.55 -0.38 4.10
CA ILE A 100 0.90 0.80 3.50
C ILE A 100 -0.03 0.37 2.36
N ILE A 101 0.46 -0.49 1.47
CA ILE A 101 -0.31 -0.98 0.32
C ILE A 101 -1.51 -1.82 0.79
N CYS A 102 -1.34 -2.75 1.73
CA CYS A 102 -2.43 -3.54 2.29
C CYS A 102 -3.52 -2.65 2.88
N HIS A 103 -3.13 -1.65 3.68
CA HIS A 103 -4.06 -0.71 4.30
C HIS A 103 -4.89 0.06 3.26
N HIS A 104 -4.23 0.71 2.29
CA HIS A 104 -4.92 1.48 1.25
C HIS A 104 -5.70 0.62 0.25
N MET A 105 -5.33 -0.64 0.09
CA MET A 105 -6.07 -1.59 -0.75
C MET A 105 -7.27 -2.23 -0.02
N GLY A 106 -7.57 -1.81 1.22
CA GLY A 106 -8.72 -2.32 1.97
C GLY A 106 -8.50 -3.67 2.66
N TYR A 107 -7.25 -4.05 2.93
CA TYR A 107 -6.87 -5.27 3.65
C TYR A 107 -6.10 -4.96 4.95
N PRO A 108 -6.67 -4.19 5.90
CA PRO A 108 -5.99 -3.82 7.15
C PRO A 108 -5.58 -5.04 8.00
N GLU A 109 -6.30 -6.16 7.89
CA GLU A 109 -5.98 -7.42 8.58
C GLU A 109 -4.71 -8.12 8.05
N LEU A 110 -4.17 -7.67 6.92
CA LEU A 110 -2.92 -8.16 6.32
C LEU A 110 -1.72 -7.26 6.63
N VAL A 111 -1.92 -6.18 7.38
CA VAL A 111 -0.84 -5.34 7.91
C VAL A 111 -0.07 -6.14 8.95
N ARG A 112 1.25 -6.23 8.79
CA ARG A 112 2.12 -7.09 9.59
C ARG A 112 2.74 -6.39 10.78
N ASP A 113 3.17 -5.14 10.62
CA ASP A 113 4.02 -4.49 11.61
C ASP A 113 3.85 -2.96 11.67
N THR A 114 3.16 -2.37 10.69
CA THR A 114 2.83 -0.95 10.75
C THR A 114 1.68 -0.80 11.73
N GLU A 115 1.96 -0.30 12.93
CA GLU A 115 0.92 0.24 13.79
C GLU A 115 0.25 1.43 13.08
N VAL A 116 -0.68 1.13 12.17
CA VAL A 116 -1.78 2.00 11.81
C VAL A 116 -2.78 1.97 12.98
N GLN A 117 -2.28 2.34 14.17
CA GLN A 117 -3.03 2.66 15.38
C GLN A 117 -2.63 4.06 15.89
N LYS A 118 -2.25 4.96 14.99
CA LYS A 118 -2.23 6.41 15.26
C LYS A 118 -3.42 7.12 14.64
N GLU A 119 -4.62 6.62 14.92
CA GLU A 119 -5.83 7.46 15.05
C GLU A 119 -6.59 7.08 16.32
N GLY A 120 -5.88 7.08 17.45
CA GLY A 120 -6.44 7.65 18.67
C GLY A 120 -6.53 9.17 18.51
N LEU A 121 -7.48 9.65 17.70
CA LEU A 121 -8.03 10.97 17.96
C LEU A 121 -8.67 10.89 19.35
N PRO A 122 -8.32 11.76 20.32
CA PRO A 122 -9.17 11.91 21.48
C PRO A 122 -10.50 12.43 20.92
N LEU A 123 -11.52 11.57 20.88
CA LEU A 123 -12.90 12.04 20.88
C LEU A 123 -13.09 12.73 22.22
N ALA A 124 -12.73 14.01 22.27
CA ALA A 124 -13.30 14.91 23.23
C ALA A 124 -14.81 14.94 22.95
N MET A 125 -15.57 14.19 23.74
CA MET A 125 -16.85 14.59 24.33
C MET A 125 -17.11 13.77 25.58
#